data_AF-A0A6B2DJH1-F1
#
_entry.id   AF-A0A6B2DJH1-F1
#
_cell.length_a   1.000
_cell.length_b   1.000
_cell.length_c   1.000
_cell.angle_alpha   90.00
_cell.angle_beta   90.00
_cell.angle_gamma   90.00
#
_symmetry.space_group_name_H-M   'P 1'
#
loop_
_entity.id
_entity.type
_entity.pdbx_description
1 polymer ?
#
loop_
_entity_poly.entity_id
_entity_poly.type
_entity_poly.pdbx_seq_one_letter_code
_entity_poly.pdbx_strand_id
1 'polypeptide(L)' 'RRELRATGAAAPTAGPLTAQERQVAELAAAGLSNREIGARLFLSPRTVGYHLYKVFPKLGIASRAQLRDIALTG' A
#
# COMPACT_ATOMS: atom_id res chain seq x y z
N ARG A 1 -8.36 9.09 -38.09
CA ARG A 1 -8.63 9.75 -36.78
C ARG A 1 -8.81 8.66 -35.73
N ARG A 2 -7.76 8.36 -34.94
CA ARG A 2 -7.89 7.63 -33.68
C ARG A 2 -7.06 8.42 -32.69
N GLU A 3 -7.77 9.10 -31.82
CA GLU A 3 -7.24 10.19 -31.01
C GLU A 3 -6.28 9.68 -29.94
N LEU A 4 -5.29 10.53 -29.70
CA LEU A 4 -4.26 10.43 -28.69
C LEU A 4 -4.90 10.41 -27.29
N ARG A 5 -4.60 9.37 -26.49
CA ARG A 5 -4.61 9.46 -25.02
C ARG A 5 -3.20 9.17 -24.52
N ALA A 6 -2.37 10.18 -24.53
CA ALA A 6 -1.21 10.25 -23.66
C ALA A 6 -1.58 11.15 -22.47
N THR A 7 -1.38 10.70 -21.23
CA THR A 7 -0.41 11.29 -20.28
C THR A 7 -0.55 10.61 -18.90
N GLY A 8 0.44 9.79 -18.53
CA GLY A 8 0.99 9.72 -17.17
C GLY A 8 0.31 8.86 -16.10
N ALA A 9 0.72 7.60 -15.99
CA ALA A 9 1.22 7.08 -14.71
C ALA A 9 2.21 5.96 -15.04
N ALA A 10 3.48 6.19 -14.71
CA ALA A 10 4.57 5.26 -14.95
C ALA A 10 4.22 3.85 -14.45
N ALA A 11 4.59 2.84 -15.24
CA ALA A 11 4.59 1.46 -14.80
C ALA A 11 5.22 1.37 -13.40
N PRO A 12 4.70 0.57 -12.47
CA PRO A 12 5.49 0.23 -11.32
C PRO A 12 6.61 -0.71 -11.78
N THR A 13 7.78 -0.14 -12.03
CA THR A 13 9.06 -0.74 -11.62
C THR A 13 9.17 -0.78 -10.09
N ALA A 14 8.05 -0.72 -9.37
CA ALA A 14 8.00 -0.80 -7.93
C ALA A 14 8.16 -2.28 -7.58
N GLY A 15 9.39 -2.66 -7.25
CA GLY A 15 9.75 -4.02 -6.85
C GLY A 15 8.93 -4.54 -5.66
N PRO A 16 9.17 -5.79 -5.24
CA PRO A 16 8.34 -6.46 -4.23
C PRO A 16 8.20 -5.63 -2.95
N LEU A 17 7.12 -5.90 -2.19
CA LEU A 17 6.97 -5.34 -0.85
C LEU A 17 8.17 -5.73 0.01
N THR A 18 8.74 -4.79 0.74
CA THR A 18 9.68 -5.13 1.82
C THR A 18 8.93 -5.82 2.95
N ALA A 19 9.67 -6.49 3.86
CA ALA A 19 9.07 -7.14 5.03
C ALA A 19 8.21 -6.16 5.87
N GLN A 20 8.70 -4.93 6.09
CA GLN A 20 7.95 -3.91 6.83
C GLN A 20 6.71 -3.42 6.06
N GLU A 21 6.83 -3.21 4.74
CA GLU A 21 5.69 -2.79 3.92
C GLU A 21 4.59 -3.86 3.91
N ARG A 22 4.96 -5.14 3.83
CA ARG A 22 4.05 -6.27 3.93
C ARG A 22 3.35 -6.33 5.28
N GLN A 23 4.10 -6.23 6.38
CA GLN A 23 3.54 -6.28 7.72
C GLN A 23 2.55 -5.12 7.97
N VAL A 24 2.85 -3.92 7.49
CA VAL A 24 1.92 -2.79 7.53
C VAL A 24 0.68 -3.06 6.67
N ALA A 25 0.84 -3.60 5.47
CA ALA A 25 -0.26 -3.91 4.57
C ALA A 25 -1.21 -4.98 5.16
N GLU A 26 -0.68 -6.03 5.77
CA GLU A 26 -1.46 -7.10 6.41
C GLU A 26 -2.31 -6.59 7.57
N LEU A 27 -1.70 -5.82 8.49
CA LEU A 27 -2.43 -5.22 9.59
C LEU A 27 -3.48 -4.21 9.08
N ALA A 28 -3.18 -3.52 7.98
CA ALA A 28 -4.12 -2.60 7.37
C ALA A 28 -5.30 -3.32 6.71
N ALA A 29 -5.05 -4.44 6.03
CA ALA A 29 -6.06 -5.33 5.48
C ALA A 29 -6.95 -5.92 6.59
N ALA A 30 -6.36 -6.27 7.73
CA ALA A 30 -7.09 -6.69 8.94
C ALA A 30 -7.94 -5.58 9.60
N GLY A 31 -7.90 -4.34 9.07
CA GLY A 31 -8.77 -3.25 9.48
C GLY A 31 -8.18 -2.28 10.51
N LEU A 32 -6.94 -2.48 10.96
CA LEU A 32 -6.34 -1.65 12.01
C LEU A 32 -5.97 -0.25 11.52
N SER A 33 -6.36 0.80 12.22
CA SER A 33 -5.97 2.17 11.93
C SER A 33 -4.44 2.36 11.97
N ASN A 34 -3.94 3.43 11.35
CA ASN A 34 -2.51 3.74 11.38
C ASN A 34 -1.98 3.93 12.81
N ARG A 35 -2.82 4.35 13.75
CA ARG A 35 -2.46 4.50 15.17
C ARG A 35 -2.28 3.13 15.84
N GLU A 36 -3.19 2.19 15.60
CA GLU A 36 -3.10 0.84 16.15
C GLU A 36 -1.92 0.07 15.54
N ILE A 37 -1.70 0.19 14.23
CA ILE A 37 -0.54 -0.38 13.55
C ILE A 37 0.74 0.21 14.14
N GLY A 38 0.80 1.54 14.30
CA GLY A 38 1.95 2.23 14.89
C GLY A 38 2.26 1.73 16.30
N ALA A 39 1.25 1.57 17.14
CA ALA A 39 1.41 1.02 18.48
C ALA A 39 1.97 -0.42 18.48
N ARG A 40 1.54 -1.28 17.54
CA ARG A 40 2.02 -2.67 17.44
C ARG A 40 3.43 -2.78 16.88
N LEU A 41 3.80 -1.92 15.94
CA LEU A 41 5.08 -1.96 15.24
C LEU A 41 6.12 -1.01 15.82
N PHE A 42 5.79 -0.31 16.92
CA PHE A 42 6.62 0.75 17.50
C PHE A 42 6.95 1.86 16.48
N LEU A 43 5.97 2.23 15.65
CA LEU A 43 6.06 3.26 14.62
C LEU A 43 5.10 4.42 14.91
N SER A 44 5.44 5.60 14.40
CA SER A 44 4.48 6.70 14.40
C SER A 44 3.34 6.43 13.40
N PRO A 45 2.10 6.92 13.63
CA PRO A 45 1.01 6.80 12.67
C PRO A 45 1.35 7.40 11.29
N ARG A 46 2.22 8.43 11.28
CA ARG A 46 2.76 9.06 10.06
C ARG A 46 3.66 8.11 9.29
N THR A 47 4.54 7.37 9.98
CA THR A 47 5.42 6.37 9.36
C THR A 47 4.60 5.24 8.75
N VAL A 48 3.53 4.80 9.41
CA VAL A 48 2.59 3.82 8.84
C VAL A 48 1.95 4.35 7.56
N GLY A 49 1.50 5.62 7.56
CA GLY A 49 0.97 6.27 6.36
C GLY A 49 1.97 6.32 5.21
N TYR A 50 3.24 6.58 5.51
CA TYR A 50 4.32 6.54 4.52
C TYR A 50 4.52 5.14 3.92
N HIS A 51 4.50 4.08 4.72
CA HIS A 51 4.56 2.71 4.20
C HIS A 51 3.35 2.40 3.30
N LEU A 52 2.14 2.76 3.71
CA LEU A 52 0.93 2.55 2.89
C LEU A 52 0.99 3.29 1.56
N TYR A 53 1.50 4.53 1.55
CA TYR A 53 1.73 5.30 0.33
C TYR A 53 2.66 4.58 -0.66
N LYS A 54 3.68 3.87 -0.17
CA LYS A 54 4.57 3.07 -1.01
C LYS A 54 3.98 1.72 -1.43
N VAL A 55 3.14 1.13 -0.58
CA VAL A 55 2.49 -0.18 -0.83
C VAL A 55 1.47 -0.08 -1.96
N PHE A 56 0.65 0.97 -2.00
CA PHE A 56 -0.43 1.12 -2.97
C PHE A 56 0.02 1.00 -4.44
N PRO A 57 1.03 1.76 -4.92
CA PRO A 57 1.51 1.60 -6.29
C PRO A 57 2.18 0.25 -6.56
N LYS A 58 2.79 -0.40 -5.55
CA LYS A 58 3.36 -1.75 -5.67
C LYS A 58 2.30 -2.82 -5.85
N LEU A 59 1.12 -2.61 -5.26
CA LEU A 59 -0.03 -3.52 -5.33
C LEU A 59 -1.03 -3.13 -6.42
N GLY A 60 -0.80 -2.03 -7.14
CA GLY A 60 -1.71 -1.54 -8.19
C GLY A 60 -3.07 -1.06 -7.66
N ILE A 61 -3.15 -0.64 -6.40
CA ILE A 61 -4.39 -0.14 -5.78
C ILE A 61 -4.32 1.35 -5.49
N ALA A 62 -5.49 1.98 -5.35
CA ALA A 62 -5.62 3.40 -5.09
C ALA A 62 -5.99 3.71 -3.63
N SER A 63 -6.50 2.71 -2.89
CA SER A 63 -7.05 2.95 -1.57
C SER A 63 -6.80 1.82 -0.59
N ARG A 64 -6.78 2.19 0.69
CA ARG A 64 -6.68 1.26 1.81
C ARG A 64 -7.81 0.23 1.84
N ALA A 65 -9.03 0.60 1.42
CA ALA A 65 -10.17 -0.32 1.41
C ALA A 65 -9.90 -1.54 0.52
N GLN A 66 -9.18 -1.36 -0.59
CA GLN A 66 -8.81 -2.43 -1.51
C GLN A 66 -7.80 -3.42 -0.92
N LEU A 67 -7.05 -3.06 0.13
CA LEU A 67 -6.16 -4.00 0.82
C LEU A 67 -6.91 -5.21 1.39
N ARG A 68 -8.20 -5.06 1.71
CA ARG A 68 -9.05 -6.15 2.21
C ARG A 68 -9.36 -7.22 1.16
N ASP A 69 -9.33 -6.83 -0.11
CA ASP A 69 -9.64 -7.68 -1.26
C ASP A 69 -8.38 -8.39 -1.80
N ILE A 70 -7.20 -7.87 -1.46
CA ILE A 70 -5.93 -8.49 -1.84
C ILE A 70 -5.61 -9.65 -0.89
N ALA A 71 -5.41 -10.83 -1.46
CA ALA A 71 -4.77 -11.93 -0.75
C ALA A 71 -3.29 -11.58 -0.53
N LEU A 72 -2.98 -11.01 0.64
CA LEU A 72 -1.61 -10.81 1.12
C LEU A 72 -1.07 -12.13 1.66
N THR A 73 -1.02 -13.16 0.82
CA THR A 73 -0.46 -14.45 1.20
C THR A 73 1.07 -14.35 1.21
N GLY A 74 1.69 -14.93 2.24
CA GLY A 74 3.14 -14.96 2.46
C GLY A 74 3.91 -15.54 1.28
#